data_AF-A0A524KLU0-F1
#
_entry.id   AF-A0A524KLU0-F1
#
_cell.length_a   1.000
_cell.length_b   1.000
_cell.length_c   1.000
_cell.angle_alpha   90.00
_cell.angle_beta   90.00
_cell.angle_gamma   90.00
#
_symmetry.space_group_name_H-M   'P 1'
#
loop_
_entity.id
_entity.type
_entity.pdbx_description
1 polymer ?
#
loop_
_entity_poly.entity_id
_entity_poly.type
_entity_poly.pdbx_seq_one_letter_code
_entity_poly.pdbx_strand_id
1 'polypeptide(L)'
;MRRLPCDDRIPRRRFRPLRPQPYPVPTRRAPRSCVLQRLPWQVQHGSGKASRLHDLYLMSPGQPNGIATLAGQKVDCDACHTLSGFKPASLSLEQHARTRYPLEGRHTKVACALCHTRDAAKTASLGTAKVVMRPTFDRCESCHVDVHGTQLASMNPKVACAACHKVAGWSPSSVDAAAHARTRLPLDGRHAEITCRACHGNDRKGLPALAAVSQAGKVGFVFRIPEVSCTACHQDPHGGGIATASARVQKGGCLACHDTRAFRPSSGDLATHGEFGFALDGAHGATPCVGCHTEMKAAPQARRPSLVGSAALPSLRFDAKRECAACHKTIHGDQFAKRADGGRCDACHDADAFKPAAKFDHTRDASFSTKGAHAKVSCDQCHSPDPASGDQRGLIYRPVSGRCESCHAGAEAK
;
A
#
# COMPACT_ATOMS: atom_id res chain seq x y z
N MET A 1 34.24 21.21 -35.37
CA MET A 1 33.63 22.12 -34.37
C MET A 1 34.05 21.65 -32.98
N ARG A 2 34.60 22.56 -32.18
CA ARG A 2 35.46 22.30 -31.00
C ARG A 2 34.68 21.70 -29.82
N ARG A 3 35.29 20.70 -29.15
CA ARG A 3 34.93 20.26 -27.79
C ARG A 3 35.50 21.26 -26.79
N LEU A 4 34.70 21.65 -25.79
CA LEU A 4 35.14 22.39 -24.60
C LEU A 4 35.06 21.47 -23.37
N PRO A 5 36.04 21.52 -22.45
CA PRO A 5 36.09 20.67 -21.26
C PRO A 5 35.35 21.26 -20.06
N CYS A 6 34.93 20.37 -19.16
CA CYS A 6 34.42 20.66 -17.82
C CYS A 6 35.53 21.26 -16.93
N ASP A 7 35.20 22.30 -16.18
CA ASP A 7 36.00 22.75 -15.03
C ASP A 7 35.11 22.92 -13.80
N ASP A 8 35.53 22.23 -12.73
CA ASP A 8 34.95 22.19 -11.40
C ASP A 8 35.52 23.36 -10.58
N ARG A 9 34.67 24.24 -10.06
CA ARG A 9 34.91 25.02 -8.82
C ARG A 9 33.72 25.92 -8.44
N ILE A 10 32.88 25.46 -7.51
CA ILE A 10 32.03 26.35 -6.71
C ILE A 10 32.20 26.00 -5.21
N PRO A 11 32.57 26.94 -4.33
CA PRO A 11 32.80 26.67 -2.92
C PRO A 11 31.49 26.48 -2.15
N ARG A 12 31.45 25.42 -1.32
CA ARG A 12 30.34 25.11 -0.41
C ARG A 12 30.25 26.17 0.71
N ARG A 13 29.19 26.99 0.71
CA ARG A 13 28.81 27.80 1.87
C ARG A 13 28.18 26.89 2.94
N ARG A 14 28.77 26.90 4.14
CA ARG A 14 28.24 26.23 5.34
C ARG A 14 26.96 26.95 5.80
N PHE A 15 25.82 26.26 5.75
CA PHE A 15 24.60 26.70 6.42
C PHE A 15 24.64 26.28 7.89
N ARG A 16 24.48 27.27 8.78
CA ARG A 16 24.39 27.10 10.24
C ARG A 16 22.90 26.98 10.61
N PRO A 17 22.46 25.95 11.36
CA PRO A 17 21.05 25.80 11.71
C PRO A 17 20.65 26.80 12.80
N LEU A 18 19.58 27.56 12.56
CA LEU A 18 18.94 28.44 13.55
C LEU A 18 18.13 27.60 14.55
N ARG A 19 18.31 27.89 15.85
CA ARG A 19 17.54 27.29 16.95
C ARG A 19 16.08 27.81 16.93
N PRO A 20 15.07 26.98 17.21
CA PRO A 20 13.70 27.45 17.36
C PRO A 20 13.48 28.11 18.74
N GLN A 21 12.90 29.30 18.74
CA GLN A 21 12.37 29.97 19.93
C GLN A 21 10.99 29.38 20.31
N PRO A 22 10.68 29.21 21.60
CA PRO A 22 9.37 28.71 22.03
C PRO A 22 8.29 29.82 22.01
N TYR A 23 7.12 29.49 21.48
CA TYR A 23 5.91 30.32 21.53
C TYR A 23 5.25 30.23 22.92
N PRO A 24 4.72 31.34 23.48
CA PRO A 24 3.98 31.29 24.74
C PRO A 24 2.52 30.85 24.54
N VAL A 25 2.04 30.06 25.50
CA VAL A 25 0.67 29.56 25.65
C VAL A 25 -0.25 30.68 26.19
N PRO A 26 -1.48 30.89 25.68
CA PRO A 26 -2.38 31.89 26.23
C PRO A 26 -3.17 31.34 27.43
N THR A 27 -3.07 32.01 28.57
CA THR A 27 -3.90 31.79 29.76
C THR A 27 -5.10 32.75 29.77
N ARG A 28 -6.22 32.27 30.33
CA ARG A 28 -7.51 32.98 30.44
C ARG A 28 -7.45 34.13 31.47
N ARG A 29 -8.02 35.30 31.14
CA ARG A 29 -8.98 36.07 31.98
C ARG A 29 -9.40 37.39 31.31
N ALA A 30 -10.71 37.65 31.29
CA ALA A 30 -11.31 38.99 31.18
C ALA A 30 -11.07 39.76 32.50
N PRO A 31 -11.15 41.12 32.59
CA PRO A 31 -12.44 41.83 32.47
C PRO A 31 -12.37 43.33 32.02
N ARG A 32 -13.55 43.97 32.03
CA ARG A 32 -13.87 45.40 32.20
C ARG A 32 -14.24 46.23 30.96
N SER A 33 -15.57 46.29 30.79
CA SER A 33 -16.41 47.46 30.51
C SER A 33 -15.69 48.82 30.56
N CYS A 34 -15.76 49.55 29.44
CA CYS A 34 -15.46 50.97 29.39
C CYS A 34 -16.73 51.72 28.96
N VAL A 35 -17.11 52.64 29.84
CA VAL A 35 -18.23 53.59 29.76
C VAL A 35 -17.92 54.62 28.68
N LEU A 36 -18.87 54.88 27.78
CA LEU A 36 -18.82 56.06 26.91
C LEU A 36 -19.94 57.04 27.27
N GLN A 37 -19.50 58.28 27.36
CA GLN A 37 -20.11 59.44 27.99
C GLN A 37 -21.36 59.92 27.23
N ARG A 38 -22.36 60.35 28.00
CA ARG A 38 -23.40 61.28 27.56
C ARG A 38 -22.92 62.70 27.78
N LEU A 39 -23.13 63.59 26.81
CA LEU A 39 -23.48 64.99 27.05
C LEU A 39 -24.41 65.50 25.93
N PRO A 40 -25.21 66.55 26.19
CA PRO A 40 -26.60 66.62 25.76
C PRO A 40 -26.85 67.67 24.69
N TRP A 41 -27.99 67.58 24.02
CA TRP A 41 -28.66 68.73 23.42
C TRP A 41 -30.15 68.64 23.75
N GLN A 42 -30.60 69.53 24.63
CA GLN A 42 -32.01 69.92 24.75
C GLN A 42 -32.34 70.82 23.55
N VAL A 43 -33.59 70.77 23.06
CA VAL A 43 -34.47 71.94 22.95
C VAL A 43 -35.86 71.50 22.44
N GLN A 44 -36.85 71.81 23.29
CA GLN A 44 -38.25 72.20 23.08
C GLN A 44 -39.28 71.24 22.45
N HIS A 45 -40.29 70.97 23.29
CA HIS A 45 -41.63 70.54 22.91
C HIS A 45 -42.39 71.67 22.20
N GLY A 46 -42.93 71.38 21.02
CA GLY A 46 -43.97 72.16 20.36
C GLY A 46 -45.13 71.22 19.99
N SER A 47 -46.28 71.48 20.57
CA SER A 47 -47.57 70.81 20.33
C SER A 47 -48.06 70.99 18.89
N GLY A 48 -48.55 69.93 18.24
CA GLY A 48 -49.26 70.07 16.97
C GLY A 48 -49.63 68.72 16.34
N LYS A 49 -50.92 68.56 16.00
CA LYS A 49 -51.56 67.33 15.55
C LYS A 49 -51.17 66.91 14.12
N ALA A 50 -51.16 65.60 13.93
CA ALA A 50 -51.54 64.82 12.74
C ALA A 50 -51.63 65.52 11.37
N SER A 51 -50.80 65.03 10.42
CA SER A 51 -51.23 64.36 9.18
C SER A 51 -50.22 64.56 8.07
N ARG A 52 -49.91 63.44 7.39
CA ARG A 52 -49.43 63.32 6.00
C ARG A 52 -48.29 64.23 5.58
N LEU A 53 -47.16 63.62 5.22
CA LEU A 53 -46.48 63.92 3.96
C LEU A 53 -45.70 62.66 3.55
N HIS A 54 -46.29 61.96 2.58
CA HIS A 54 -45.57 61.09 1.67
C HIS A 54 -44.64 61.95 0.80
N ASP A 55 -43.63 61.29 0.25
CA ASP A 55 -42.80 61.72 -0.88
C ASP A 55 -41.69 62.75 -0.63
N LEU A 56 -40.49 62.22 -0.44
CA LEU A 56 -39.34 62.67 -1.23
C LEU A 56 -38.25 61.59 -1.32
N TYR A 57 -38.33 60.74 -2.34
CA TYR A 57 -37.14 60.20 -3.00
C TYR A 57 -37.48 59.87 -4.46
N LEU A 58 -36.81 60.59 -5.35
CA LEU A 58 -36.99 60.61 -6.80
C LEU A 58 -36.90 59.21 -7.43
N MET A 59 -37.93 58.88 -8.21
CA MET A 59 -38.11 57.65 -8.97
C MET A 59 -37.75 57.90 -10.44
N SER A 60 -37.00 56.99 -11.07
CA SER A 60 -36.98 56.88 -12.54
C SER A 60 -38.26 56.17 -13.03
N PRO A 61 -38.87 56.58 -14.15
CA PRO A 61 -40.07 55.95 -14.68
C PRO A 61 -39.69 54.65 -15.40
N GLY A 62 -40.19 53.49 -14.93
CA GLY A 62 -40.15 52.27 -15.74
C GLY A 62 -40.06 50.90 -15.05
N GLN A 63 -39.90 50.78 -13.73
CA GLN A 63 -39.99 49.48 -13.04
C GLN A 63 -40.76 49.62 -11.73
N PRO A 64 -41.73 48.74 -11.42
CA PRO A 64 -42.45 48.79 -10.15
C PRO A 64 -41.49 48.45 -9.00
N ASN A 65 -41.00 49.49 -8.35
CA ASN A 65 -40.19 49.43 -7.14
C ASN A 65 -41.02 48.80 -6.01
N GLY A 66 -40.46 47.82 -5.28
CA GLY A 66 -41.01 47.38 -3.99
C GLY A 66 -41.83 46.09 -3.99
N ILE A 67 -41.90 45.34 -5.10
CA ILE A 67 -42.50 44.01 -5.06
C ILE A 67 -41.50 43.02 -4.46
N ALA A 68 -41.65 42.73 -3.16
CA ALA A 68 -41.00 41.58 -2.55
C ALA A 68 -41.52 40.32 -3.25
N THR A 69 -40.62 39.40 -3.59
CA THR A 69 -41.01 38.10 -4.14
C THR A 69 -40.47 36.98 -3.28
N LEU A 70 -41.32 36.01 -2.98
CA LEU A 70 -40.94 34.75 -2.35
C LEU A 70 -41.28 33.63 -3.34
N ALA A 71 -40.32 32.75 -3.63
CA ALA A 71 -40.51 31.68 -4.62
C ALA A 71 -40.94 32.16 -6.03
N GLY A 72 -40.64 33.41 -6.40
CA GLY A 72 -41.06 34.00 -7.68
C GLY A 72 -42.49 34.55 -7.68
N GLN A 73 -43.21 34.47 -6.57
CA GLN A 73 -44.52 35.08 -6.38
C GLN A 73 -44.39 36.41 -5.64
N LYS A 74 -45.19 37.41 -6.04
CA LYS A 74 -45.32 38.68 -5.32
C LYS A 74 -45.88 38.42 -3.92
N VAL A 75 -45.24 38.98 -2.90
CA VAL A 75 -45.69 38.93 -1.50
C VAL A 75 -45.68 40.34 -0.91
N ASP A 76 -46.53 40.57 0.09
CA ASP A 76 -46.55 41.81 0.85
C ASP A 76 -45.37 41.90 1.83
N CYS A 77 -45.04 43.11 2.24
CA CYS A 77 -43.87 43.39 3.09
C CYS A 77 -43.94 42.69 4.46
N ASP A 78 -45.15 42.52 5.00
CA ASP A 78 -45.42 41.88 6.29
C ASP A 78 -45.17 40.37 6.30
N ALA A 79 -45.06 39.74 5.13
CA ALA A 79 -44.64 38.34 5.01
C ALA A 79 -43.22 38.09 5.55
N CYS A 80 -42.39 39.14 5.58
CA CYS A 80 -40.98 39.09 5.96
C CYS A 80 -40.57 40.17 6.97
N HIS A 81 -41.39 41.16 7.26
CA HIS A 81 -41.08 42.27 8.15
C HIS A 81 -42.19 42.48 9.16
N THR A 82 -41.86 43.08 10.30
CA THR A 82 -42.86 43.49 11.29
C THR A 82 -42.96 45.00 11.33
N LEU A 83 -44.11 45.53 11.71
CA LEU A 83 -44.27 46.97 11.94
C LEU A 83 -43.36 47.48 13.06
N SER A 84 -42.95 46.60 13.98
CA SER A 84 -42.02 46.88 15.07
C SER A 84 -40.55 46.93 14.63
N GLY A 85 -40.23 46.49 13.41
CA GLY A 85 -38.86 46.50 12.89
C GLY A 85 -38.69 45.78 11.55
N PHE A 86 -37.95 46.43 10.65
CA PHE A 86 -37.62 45.92 9.31
C PHE A 86 -36.34 45.07 9.25
N LYS A 87 -35.53 45.03 10.32
CA LYS A 87 -34.23 44.34 10.34
C LYS A 87 -34.05 43.52 11.63
N PRO A 88 -33.63 42.24 11.54
CA PRO A 88 -33.59 41.43 10.31
C PRO A 88 -35.00 41.09 9.80
N ALA A 89 -35.10 40.65 8.55
CA ALA A 89 -36.34 40.05 8.06
C ALA A 89 -36.65 38.74 8.81
N SER A 90 -37.91 38.45 9.08
CA SER A 90 -38.41 37.27 9.79
C SER A 90 -38.63 36.07 8.86
N LEU A 91 -37.68 35.80 7.96
CA LEU A 91 -37.78 34.68 7.02
C LEU A 91 -37.51 33.34 7.74
N SER A 92 -38.51 32.46 7.77
CA SER A 92 -38.38 31.11 8.35
C SER A 92 -37.74 30.12 7.38
N LEU A 93 -37.25 28.99 7.90
CA LEU A 93 -36.73 27.89 7.07
C LEU A 93 -37.81 27.30 6.16
N GLU A 94 -39.05 27.22 6.63
CA GLU A 94 -40.19 26.75 5.84
C GLU A 94 -40.48 27.69 4.67
N GLN A 95 -40.43 29.01 4.92
CA GLN A 95 -40.56 30.00 3.86
C GLN A 95 -39.39 29.91 2.86
N HIS A 96 -38.17 29.66 3.33
CA HIS A 96 -36.98 29.47 2.48
C HIS A 96 -37.05 28.19 1.64
N ALA A 97 -37.66 27.11 2.15
CA ALA A 97 -37.80 25.85 1.43
C ALA A 97 -38.61 25.98 0.12
N ARG A 98 -39.43 27.04 0.00
CA ARG A 98 -40.19 27.35 -1.22
C ARG A 98 -39.36 28.02 -2.32
N THR A 99 -38.13 28.42 -2.02
CA THR A 99 -37.25 29.05 -3.01
C THR A 99 -36.62 28.01 -3.95
N ARG A 100 -35.89 28.49 -4.96
CA ARG A 100 -35.14 27.59 -5.88
C ARG A 100 -33.97 26.87 -5.22
N TYR A 101 -33.62 27.24 -3.99
CA TYR A 101 -32.58 26.57 -3.21
C TYR A 101 -33.13 26.25 -1.80
N PRO A 102 -33.84 25.12 -1.65
CA PRO A 102 -34.26 24.65 -0.33
C PRO A 102 -33.04 24.37 0.55
N LEU A 103 -33.03 24.90 1.78
CA LEU A 103 -31.93 24.62 2.71
C LEU A 103 -32.11 23.20 3.26
N GLU A 104 -31.23 22.30 2.85
CA GLU A 104 -31.23 20.90 3.28
C GLU A 104 -29.94 20.53 4.01
N GLY A 105 -30.01 19.49 4.84
CA GLY A 105 -28.85 18.95 5.54
C GLY A 105 -28.14 20.03 6.36
N ARG A 106 -26.83 20.21 6.13
CA ARG A 106 -26.04 21.19 6.90
C ARG A 106 -26.35 22.64 6.55
N HIS A 107 -26.94 22.92 5.38
CA HIS A 107 -27.28 24.28 4.99
C HIS A 107 -28.35 24.90 5.89
N THR A 108 -29.20 24.09 6.54
CA THR A 108 -30.19 24.56 7.55
C THR A 108 -29.55 25.23 8.76
N LYS A 109 -28.25 24.97 9.01
CA LYS A 109 -27.50 25.49 10.16
C LYS A 109 -26.54 26.62 9.77
N VAL A 110 -26.49 26.99 8.50
CA VAL A 110 -25.61 28.06 8.01
C VAL A 110 -26.26 29.41 8.30
N ALA A 111 -25.49 30.35 8.86
CA ALA A 111 -25.99 31.69 9.11
C ALA A 111 -26.37 32.37 7.78
N CYS A 112 -27.55 33.00 7.71
CA CYS A 112 -28.09 33.60 6.49
C CYS A 112 -27.11 34.57 5.80
N ALA A 113 -26.31 35.30 6.60
CA ALA A 113 -25.34 36.28 6.11
C ALA A 113 -24.17 35.68 5.30
N LEU A 114 -23.94 34.36 5.38
CA LEU A 114 -22.91 33.69 4.60
C LEU A 114 -23.30 33.50 3.12
N CYS A 115 -24.60 33.44 2.83
CA CYS A 115 -25.13 33.40 1.46
C CYS A 115 -25.63 34.76 1.02
N HIS A 116 -26.30 35.48 1.92
CA HIS A 116 -26.84 36.83 1.72
C HIS A 116 -25.81 37.88 2.14
N THR A 117 -24.70 37.91 1.42
CA THR A 117 -23.58 38.82 1.69
C THR A 117 -23.89 40.25 1.25
N ARG A 118 -23.19 41.22 1.86
CA ARG A 118 -23.21 42.60 1.38
C ARG A 118 -22.22 42.76 0.25
N ASP A 119 -22.70 43.07 -0.93
CA ASP A 119 -21.86 43.30 -2.12
C ASP A 119 -22.48 44.41 -2.96
N ALA A 120 -21.98 45.64 -2.83
CA ALA A 120 -22.51 46.81 -3.54
C ALA A 120 -22.43 46.68 -5.07
N ALA A 121 -21.50 45.86 -5.59
CA ALA A 121 -21.32 45.66 -7.02
C ALA A 121 -22.28 44.61 -7.60
N LYS A 122 -22.69 43.61 -6.80
CA LYS A 122 -23.65 42.55 -7.21
C LYS A 122 -25.10 42.83 -6.82
N THR A 123 -25.38 43.93 -6.14
CA THR A 123 -26.70 44.25 -5.54
C THR A 123 -27.56 45.18 -6.38
N ALA A 124 -27.18 45.40 -7.64
CA ALA A 124 -27.66 46.48 -8.49
C ALA A 124 -29.15 46.44 -8.89
N SER A 125 -30.04 45.66 -8.25
CA SER A 125 -31.45 45.63 -8.68
C SER A 125 -32.53 45.32 -7.63
N LEU A 126 -32.23 45.15 -6.33
CA LEU A 126 -33.27 44.69 -5.37
C LEU A 126 -33.35 45.47 -4.02
N GLY A 127 -32.82 46.70 -3.95
CA GLY A 127 -33.11 47.64 -2.86
C GLY A 127 -31.90 48.23 -2.15
N THR A 128 -32.15 49.23 -1.28
CA THR A 128 -31.13 50.04 -0.57
C THR A 128 -30.29 49.25 0.46
N ALA A 129 -30.66 48.00 0.74
CA ALA A 129 -29.99 47.16 1.73
C ALA A 129 -28.59 46.67 1.31
N LYS A 130 -28.24 46.75 0.01
CA LYS A 130 -26.96 46.25 -0.54
C LYS A 130 -26.65 44.80 -0.12
N VAL A 131 -27.66 43.94 -0.07
CA VAL A 131 -27.55 42.50 0.24
C VAL A 131 -27.93 41.66 -0.98
N VAL A 132 -27.12 40.65 -1.30
CA VAL A 132 -27.40 39.72 -2.40
C VAL A 132 -28.51 38.76 -1.98
N MET A 133 -29.74 39.03 -2.42
CA MET A 133 -30.90 38.17 -2.10
C MET A 133 -31.00 36.91 -2.98
N ARG A 134 -30.34 36.90 -4.14
CA ARG A 134 -30.37 35.80 -5.10
C ARG A 134 -28.93 35.42 -5.53
N PRO A 135 -28.15 34.80 -4.63
CA PRO A 135 -26.81 34.31 -5.00
C PRO A 135 -26.92 33.20 -6.06
N THR A 136 -25.83 32.93 -6.78
CA THR A 136 -25.71 31.75 -7.65
C THR A 136 -25.61 30.47 -6.81
N PHE A 137 -26.41 29.45 -7.11
CA PHE A 137 -26.54 28.22 -6.30
C PHE A 137 -26.67 26.92 -7.12
N ASP A 138 -26.58 27.01 -8.44
CA ASP A 138 -26.80 25.93 -9.41
C ASP A 138 -25.83 24.75 -9.28
N ARG A 139 -24.68 24.96 -8.65
CA ARG A 139 -23.63 23.96 -8.43
C ARG A 139 -22.94 24.20 -7.09
N CYS A 140 -22.37 23.15 -6.50
CA CYS A 140 -21.70 23.24 -5.21
C CYS A 140 -20.53 24.24 -5.24
N GLU A 141 -19.85 24.32 -6.39
CA GLU A 141 -18.68 25.16 -6.65
C GLU A 141 -19.03 26.65 -6.71
N SER A 142 -20.31 27.00 -6.82
CA SER A 142 -20.78 28.38 -6.71
C SER A 142 -20.59 28.95 -5.30
N CYS A 143 -20.34 28.10 -4.29
CA CYS A 143 -20.05 28.51 -2.90
C CYS A 143 -18.85 27.78 -2.28
N HIS A 144 -18.60 26.52 -2.64
CA HIS A 144 -17.53 25.71 -2.09
C HIS A 144 -16.32 25.63 -3.02
N VAL A 145 -15.12 25.76 -2.47
CA VAL A 145 -13.89 25.55 -3.23
C VAL A 145 -13.53 24.07 -3.26
N ASP A 146 -13.04 23.59 -4.41
CA ASP A 146 -12.46 22.25 -4.49
C ASP A 146 -11.19 22.17 -3.64
N VAL A 147 -11.17 21.22 -2.70
CA VAL A 147 -10.05 20.96 -1.78
C VAL A 147 -9.18 19.77 -2.22
N HIS A 148 -9.51 19.12 -3.34
CA HIS A 148 -8.85 17.91 -3.84
C HIS A 148 -7.62 18.18 -4.71
N GLY A 149 -7.11 19.42 -4.77
CA GLY A 149 -5.85 19.74 -5.44
C GLY A 149 -5.87 19.42 -6.93
N THR A 150 -6.94 19.83 -7.62
CA THR A 150 -7.21 19.67 -9.07
C THR A 150 -7.36 18.25 -9.59
N GLN A 151 -7.22 17.24 -8.73
CA GLN A 151 -7.35 15.82 -9.08
C GLN A 151 -8.68 15.49 -9.76
N LEU A 152 -9.79 16.04 -9.26
CA LEU A 152 -11.12 15.76 -9.81
C LEU A 152 -11.25 16.32 -11.23
N ALA A 153 -10.82 17.56 -11.45
CA ALA A 153 -10.81 18.18 -12.77
C ALA A 153 -9.93 17.41 -13.76
N SER A 154 -8.78 16.89 -13.33
CA SER A 154 -7.88 16.10 -14.18
C SER A 154 -8.40 14.69 -14.49
N MET A 155 -9.21 14.09 -13.62
CA MET A 155 -9.77 12.75 -13.83
C MET A 155 -11.06 12.79 -14.64
N ASN A 156 -11.97 13.68 -14.27
CA ASN A 156 -13.22 13.90 -14.98
C ASN A 156 -13.71 15.32 -14.70
N PRO A 157 -13.56 16.28 -15.63
CA PRO A 157 -13.97 17.66 -15.40
C PRO A 157 -15.49 17.82 -15.19
N LYS A 158 -16.28 16.77 -15.44
CA LYS A 158 -17.73 16.73 -15.24
C LYS A 158 -18.16 16.01 -13.96
N VAL A 159 -17.23 15.57 -13.10
CA VAL A 159 -17.63 14.91 -11.84
C VAL A 159 -18.32 15.92 -10.92
N ALA A 160 -19.59 15.68 -10.61
CA ALA A 160 -20.33 16.52 -9.66
C ALA A 160 -19.94 16.14 -8.22
N CYS A 161 -19.86 17.14 -7.34
CA CYS A 161 -19.62 16.95 -5.90
C CYS A 161 -20.58 15.90 -5.27
N ALA A 162 -21.83 15.87 -5.74
CA ALA A 162 -22.87 14.96 -5.26
C ALA A 162 -22.63 13.47 -5.58
N ALA A 163 -21.67 13.15 -6.46
CA ALA A 163 -21.27 11.76 -6.70
C ALA A 163 -20.59 11.13 -5.48
N CYS A 164 -19.95 11.95 -4.63
CA CYS A 164 -19.17 11.50 -3.49
C CYS A 164 -19.62 12.11 -2.15
N HIS A 165 -20.26 13.28 -2.16
CA HIS A 165 -20.63 14.01 -0.95
C HIS A 165 -22.14 14.22 -0.88
N LYS A 166 -22.66 14.31 0.35
CA LYS A 166 -24.09 14.52 0.60
C LYS A 166 -24.30 15.92 1.18
N VAL A 167 -25.46 16.51 0.94
CA VAL A 167 -25.86 17.79 1.59
C VAL A 167 -25.90 17.68 3.12
N ALA A 168 -26.03 16.47 3.67
CA ALA A 168 -25.92 16.17 5.10
C ALA A 168 -24.48 16.31 5.65
N GLY A 169 -23.46 16.32 4.79
CA GLY A 169 -22.07 16.54 5.16
C GLY A 169 -21.05 16.08 4.10
N TRP A 170 -19.90 16.75 4.08
CA TRP A 170 -18.75 16.39 3.23
C TRP A 170 -18.00 15.14 3.69
N SER A 171 -18.09 14.78 4.98
CA SER A 171 -17.39 13.64 5.57
C SER A 171 -18.35 12.77 6.41
N PRO A 172 -18.29 11.43 6.29
CA PRO A 172 -17.51 10.69 5.29
C PRO A 172 -18.06 10.89 3.87
N SER A 173 -17.24 10.61 2.84
CA SER A 173 -17.76 10.50 1.47
C SER A 173 -18.55 9.18 1.30
N SER A 174 -19.30 9.06 0.22
CA SER A 174 -20.00 7.82 -0.18
C SER A 174 -19.08 6.81 -0.87
N VAL A 175 -17.77 7.10 -1.00
CA VAL A 175 -16.80 6.19 -1.58
C VAL A 175 -16.38 5.16 -0.53
N ASP A 176 -16.61 3.88 -0.82
CA ASP A 176 -16.33 2.77 0.06
C ASP A 176 -15.36 1.75 -0.57
N ALA A 177 -15.13 0.64 0.12
CA ALA A 177 -14.30 -0.45 -0.40
C ALA A 177 -14.89 -1.08 -1.67
N ALA A 178 -16.22 -1.10 -1.84
CA ALA A 178 -16.86 -1.66 -3.03
C ALA A 178 -16.52 -0.84 -4.29
N ALA A 179 -16.23 0.45 -4.16
CA ALA A 179 -15.72 1.25 -5.26
C ALA A 179 -14.41 0.72 -5.87
N HIS A 180 -13.59 -0.01 -5.08
CA HIS A 180 -12.33 -0.58 -5.55
C HIS A 180 -12.50 -1.81 -6.44
N ALA A 181 -13.66 -2.48 -6.39
CA ALA A 181 -13.92 -3.67 -7.21
C ALA A 181 -13.81 -3.40 -8.73
N ARG A 182 -13.95 -2.13 -9.14
CA ARG A 182 -13.83 -1.70 -10.54
C ARG A 182 -12.46 -1.11 -10.89
N THR A 183 -11.50 -1.18 -9.98
CA THR A 183 -10.15 -0.62 -10.16
C THR A 183 -9.14 -1.71 -10.47
N ARG A 184 -7.91 -1.30 -10.82
CA ARG A 184 -6.80 -2.23 -11.07
C ARG A 184 -6.23 -2.90 -9.80
N LEU A 185 -6.72 -2.49 -8.62
CA LEU A 185 -6.36 -3.10 -7.34
C LEU A 185 -7.65 -3.40 -6.57
N PRO A 186 -8.31 -4.54 -6.83
CA PRO A 186 -9.40 -4.98 -5.98
C PRO A 186 -8.87 -5.18 -4.55
N LEU A 187 -9.62 -4.68 -3.57
CA LEU A 187 -9.25 -4.83 -2.16
C LEU A 187 -9.65 -6.22 -1.68
N ASP A 188 -8.81 -7.20 -1.97
CA ASP A 188 -9.00 -8.60 -1.56
C ASP A 188 -8.24 -8.94 -0.28
N GLY A 189 -8.84 -9.83 0.52
CA GLY A 189 -8.27 -10.30 1.77
C GLY A 189 -7.94 -9.18 2.74
N ARG A 190 -6.71 -9.16 3.27
CA ARG A 190 -6.33 -8.15 4.28
C ARG A 190 -6.28 -6.73 3.73
N HIS A 191 -6.24 -6.55 2.41
CA HIS A 191 -6.33 -5.21 1.81
C HIS A 191 -7.72 -4.59 1.97
N ALA A 192 -8.77 -5.38 2.20
CA ALA A 192 -10.11 -4.83 2.51
C ALA A 192 -10.17 -4.20 3.92
N GLU A 193 -9.26 -4.57 4.81
CA GLU A 193 -9.24 -4.14 6.21
C GLU A 193 -8.38 -2.89 6.45
N ILE A 194 -7.57 -2.47 5.48
CA ILE A 194 -6.69 -1.32 5.64
C ILE A 194 -7.46 -0.01 5.46
N THR A 195 -7.05 1.02 6.18
CA THR A 195 -7.63 2.35 6.00
C THR A 195 -7.22 2.93 4.65
N CYS A 196 -8.13 3.62 3.97
CA CYS A 196 -7.87 4.20 2.65
C CYS A 196 -6.62 5.10 2.66
N ARG A 197 -6.38 5.84 3.76
CA ARG A 197 -5.22 6.73 3.94
C ARG A 197 -3.89 5.98 3.95
N ALA A 198 -3.85 4.70 4.30
CA ALA A 198 -2.61 3.92 4.23
C ALA A 198 -2.04 3.84 2.81
N CYS A 199 -2.91 3.90 1.78
CA CYS A 199 -2.52 3.93 0.37
C CYS A 199 -2.66 5.32 -0.25
N HIS A 200 -3.77 6.01 0.01
CA HIS A 200 -4.10 7.28 -0.65
C HIS A 200 -3.62 8.51 0.12
N GLY A 201 -3.12 8.36 1.35
CA GLY A 201 -2.59 9.45 2.14
C GLY A 201 -1.28 10.00 1.60
N ASN A 202 -0.91 11.20 2.04
CA ASN A 202 0.45 11.71 1.88
C ASN A 202 1.43 11.14 2.93
N ASP A 203 0.90 10.54 3.99
CA ASP A 203 1.60 10.00 5.17
C ASP A 203 1.60 8.47 5.20
N ARG A 204 1.80 7.81 4.05
CA ARG A 204 1.77 6.34 3.89
C ARG A 204 2.93 5.68 4.64
N LYS A 205 2.68 5.27 5.89
CA LYS A 205 3.70 4.63 6.73
C LYS A 205 4.23 3.34 6.11
N GLY A 206 5.54 3.28 5.89
CA GLY A 206 6.23 2.10 5.35
C GLY A 206 6.16 1.98 3.82
N LEU A 207 5.60 2.97 3.12
CA LEU A 207 5.58 3.04 1.66
C LEU A 207 6.31 4.31 1.19
N PRO A 208 6.79 4.34 -0.07
CA PRO A 208 7.37 5.54 -0.63
C PRO A 208 6.33 6.66 -0.72
N ALA A 209 6.80 7.91 -0.67
CA ALA A 209 5.95 9.05 -0.91
C ALA A 209 5.39 9.01 -2.33
N LEU A 210 4.12 9.38 -2.49
CA LEU A 210 3.49 9.45 -3.80
C LEU A 210 4.13 10.56 -4.64
N ALA A 211 4.51 10.25 -5.87
CA ALA A 211 5.09 11.23 -6.81
C ALA A 211 4.16 12.45 -7.05
N ALA A 212 2.84 12.25 -6.94
CA ALA A 212 1.81 13.26 -7.13
C ALA A 212 1.33 13.91 -5.81
N VAL A 213 2.16 13.94 -4.74
CA VAL A 213 1.76 14.52 -3.44
C VAL A 213 1.33 15.98 -3.54
N SER A 214 1.88 16.74 -4.49
CA SER A 214 1.47 18.12 -4.78
C SER A 214 0.00 18.23 -5.20
N GLN A 215 -0.59 17.17 -5.73
CA GLN A 215 -1.99 17.11 -6.15
C GLN A 215 -2.92 16.66 -5.02
N ALA A 216 -2.40 16.22 -3.86
CA ALA A 216 -3.22 15.71 -2.75
C ALA A 216 -4.18 16.75 -2.14
N GLY A 217 -3.99 18.03 -2.48
CA GLY A 217 -4.83 19.14 -2.02
C GLY A 217 -4.81 19.31 -0.51
N LYS A 218 -5.79 20.05 0.03
CA LYS A 218 -5.93 20.26 1.49
C LYS A 218 -6.39 19.00 2.22
N VAL A 219 -7.01 18.06 1.49
CA VAL A 219 -7.48 16.77 2.06
C VAL A 219 -6.30 15.81 2.32
N GLY A 220 -5.17 16.01 1.65
CA GLY A 220 -4.01 15.13 1.76
C GLY A 220 -4.33 13.71 1.30
N PHE A 221 -5.10 13.60 0.21
CA PHE A 221 -5.58 12.33 -0.34
C PHE A 221 -5.39 12.31 -1.86
N VAL A 222 -4.77 11.27 -2.40
CA VAL A 222 -4.51 11.11 -3.83
C VAL A 222 -5.39 9.98 -4.38
N PHE A 223 -6.32 10.24 -5.30
CA PHE A 223 -7.24 9.21 -5.79
C PHE A 223 -6.59 8.22 -6.75
N ARG A 224 -5.68 8.68 -7.62
CA ARG A 224 -5.03 7.83 -8.63
C ARG A 224 -3.63 7.43 -8.16
N ILE A 225 -3.50 6.19 -7.73
CA ILE A 225 -2.21 5.56 -7.41
C ILE A 225 -1.77 4.71 -8.62
N PRO A 226 -0.56 4.90 -9.16
CA PRO A 226 -0.07 4.10 -10.28
C PRO A 226 0.40 2.70 -9.87
N GLU A 227 0.81 2.54 -8.60
CA GLU A 227 1.32 1.32 -8.00
C GLU A 227 0.19 0.28 -7.85
N VAL A 228 0.27 -0.81 -8.61
CA VAL A 228 -0.72 -1.92 -8.56
C VAL A 228 -0.07 -3.30 -8.46
N SER A 229 1.26 -3.39 -8.60
CA SER A 229 1.98 -4.65 -8.42
C SER A 229 2.24 -4.91 -6.94
N CYS A 230 2.30 -6.20 -6.56
CA CYS A 230 2.63 -6.61 -5.20
C CYS A 230 3.96 -5.99 -4.73
N THR A 231 4.97 -5.99 -5.60
CA THR A 231 6.33 -5.50 -5.31
C THR A 231 6.47 -3.98 -5.26
N ALA A 232 5.46 -3.23 -5.70
CA ALA A 232 5.44 -1.78 -5.49
C ALA A 232 5.19 -1.41 -4.01
N CYS A 233 4.50 -2.29 -3.27
CA CYS A 233 4.14 -2.07 -1.88
C CYS A 233 4.88 -3.00 -0.92
N HIS A 234 5.04 -4.27 -1.30
CA HIS A 234 5.63 -5.32 -0.49
C HIS A 234 7.06 -5.65 -0.93
N GLN A 235 7.90 -5.98 0.05
CA GLN A 235 9.23 -6.51 -0.24
C GLN A 235 9.13 -7.94 -0.78
N ASP A 236 9.90 -8.25 -1.82
CA ASP A 236 10.09 -9.60 -2.30
C ASP A 236 11.39 -10.19 -1.74
N PRO A 237 11.33 -11.08 -0.72
CA PRO A 237 12.52 -11.73 -0.19
C PRO A 237 13.18 -12.68 -1.19
N HIS A 238 12.49 -13.09 -2.25
CA HIS A 238 13.03 -13.99 -3.28
C HIS A 238 13.92 -13.27 -4.29
N GLY A 239 13.88 -11.93 -4.31
CA GLY A 239 14.68 -11.12 -5.23
C GLY A 239 14.39 -11.41 -6.70
N GLY A 240 13.16 -11.79 -7.04
CA GLY A 240 12.73 -12.18 -8.39
C GLY A 240 13.19 -13.57 -8.85
N GLY A 241 14.00 -14.29 -8.05
CA GLY A 241 14.59 -15.57 -8.46
C GLY A 241 13.57 -16.68 -8.72
N ILE A 242 12.45 -16.68 -8.00
CA ILE A 242 11.37 -17.68 -8.19
C ILE A 242 10.55 -17.37 -9.45
N ALA A 243 10.40 -16.09 -9.80
CA ALA A 243 9.53 -15.67 -10.91
C ALA A 243 9.98 -16.23 -12.26
N THR A 244 11.27 -16.53 -12.41
CA THR A 244 11.84 -17.17 -13.61
C THR A 244 11.95 -18.70 -13.47
N ALA A 245 11.93 -19.22 -12.24
CA ALA A 245 12.25 -20.62 -11.95
C ALA A 245 11.08 -21.61 -12.16
N SER A 246 9.82 -21.14 -12.21
CA SER A 246 8.66 -22.01 -12.46
C SER A 246 7.61 -21.35 -13.36
N ALA A 247 7.11 -22.11 -14.33
CA ALA A 247 6.00 -21.70 -15.20
C ALA A 247 4.72 -21.35 -14.42
N ARG A 248 4.48 -22.02 -13.29
CA ARG A 248 3.36 -21.70 -12.38
C ARG A 248 3.46 -20.26 -11.88
N VAL A 249 4.66 -19.85 -11.47
CA VAL A 249 4.93 -18.50 -10.95
C VAL A 249 4.97 -17.47 -12.08
N GLN A 250 5.46 -17.83 -13.27
CA GLN A 250 5.38 -16.96 -14.45
C GLN A 250 3.93 -16.59 -14.80
N LYS A 251 3.00 -17.54 -14.64
CA LYS A 251 1.57 -17.33 -14.94
C LYS A 251 0.80 -16.70 -13.77
N GLY A 252 1.05 -17.14 -12.54
CA GLY A 252 0.29 -16.75 -11.34
C GLY A 252 0.93 -15.64 -10.49
N GLY A 253 2.17 -15.25 -10.78
CA GLY A 253 2.95 -14.32 -9.98
C GLY A 253 3.06 -14.77 -8.52
N CYS A 254 3.02 -13.82 -7.58
CA CYS A 254 3.04 -14.10 -6.15
C CYS A 254 1.88 -15.02 -5.71
N LEU A 255 0.72 -14.90 -6.36
CA LEU A 255 -0.49 -15.65 -6.00
C LEU A 255 -0.44 -17.13 -6.41
N ALA A 256 0.59 -17.55 -7.14
CA ALA A 256 0.86 -18.96 -7.38
C ALA A 256 1.11 -19.74 -6.07
N CYS A 257 1.66 -19.07 -5.05
CA CYS A 257 2.04 -19.68 -3.78
C CYS A 257 1.61 -18.87 -2.54
N HIS A 258 1.06 -17.67 -2.71
CA HIS A 258 0.66 -16.81 -1.60
C HIS A 258 -0.80 -16.40 -1.72
N ASP A 259 -1.45 -16.18 -0.58
CA ASP A 259 -2.84 -15.72 -0.51
C ASP A 259 -2.92 -14.31 0.11
N THR A 260 -3.88 -13.49 -0.34
CA THR A 260 -4.04 -12.10 0.14
C THR A 260 -4.64 -12.00 1.54
N ARG A 261 -5.28 -13.07 2.06
CA ARG A 261 -5.75 -13.19 3.45
C ARG A 261 -4.63 -13.70 4.36
N ALA A 262 -3.88 -14.70 3.90
CA ALA A 262 -2.79 -15.32 4.64
C ALA A 262 -1.54 -15.49 3.75
N PHE A 263 -0.77 -14.42 3.60
CA PHE A 263 0.43 -14.43 2.72
C PHE A 263 1.53 -15.37 3.22
N ARG A 264 1.55 -15.65 4.53
CA ARG A 264 2.45 -16.60 5.18
C ARG A 264 1.65 -17.52 6.10
N PRO A 265 1.88 -18.84 6.09
CA PRO A 265 2.83 -19.56 5.23
C PRO A 265 2.41 -19.53 3.74
N SER A 266 3.32 -19.84 2.83
CA SER A 266 2.96 -20.09 1.44
C SER A 266 2.13 -21.38 1.32
N SER A 267 1.34 -21.50 0.25
CA SER A 267 0.59 -22.71 -0.10
C SER A 267 1.42 -23.74 -0.88
N GLY A 268 2.73 -23.56 -0.96
CA GLY A 268 3.63 -24.50 -1.63
C GLY A 268 3.74 -25.81 -0.86
N ASP A 269 3.27 -26.89 -1.45
CA ASP A 269 3.37 -28.26 -0.94
C ASP A 269 4.50 -29.05 -1.65
N LEU A 270 4.68 -30.33 -1.28
CA LEU A 270 5.66 -31.21 -1.92
C LEU A 270 5.42 -31.34 -3.43
N ALA A 271 4.15 -31.41 -3.86
CA ALA A 271 3.82 -31.50 -5.28
C ALA A 271 4.29 -30.26 -6.05
N THR A 272 4.08 -29.07 -5.47
CA THR A 272 4.57 -27.80 -6.02
C THR A 272 6.10 -27.73 -5.99
N HIS A 273 6.75 -28.26 -4.95
CA HIS A 273 8.21 -28.34 -4.90
C HIS A 273 8.78 -29.22 -6.03
N GLY A 274 8.07 -30.28 -6.44
CA GLY A 274 8.46 -31.14 -7.55
C GLY A 274 8.56 -30.43 -8.91
N GLU A 275 8.00 -29.22 -9.06
CA GLU A 275 8.13 -28.40 -10.27
C GLU A 275 9.52 -27.76 -10.42
N PHE A 276 10.33 -27.78 -9.36
CA PHE A 276 11.66 -27.18 -9.34
C PHE A 276 12.76 -28.22 -9.60
N GLY A 277 14.00 -27.76 -9.79
CA GLY A 277 15.11 -28.58 -10.28
C GLY A 277 15.62 -29.70 -9.36
N PHE A 278 14.96 -29.97 -8.22
CA PHE A 278 15.27 -31.07 -7.31
C PHE A 278 13.98 -31.68 -6.76
N ALA A 279 13.61 -32.86 -7.23
CA ALA A 279 12.48 -33.61 -6.69
C ALA A 279 12.84 -34.19 -5.31
N LEU A 280 11.93 -34.06 -4.34
CA LEU A 280 12.13 -34.57 -2.99
C LEU A 280 11.71 -36.04 -2.90
N ASP A 281 12.46 -36.90 -3.59
CA ASP A 281 12.20 -38.34 -3.63
C ASP A 281 12.81 -39.05 -2.41
N GLY A 282 12.15 -40.15 -2.02
CA GLY A 282 12.54 -41.00 -0.91
C GLY A 282 12.70 -40.27 0.42
N ALA A 283 13.81 -40.51 1.12
CA ALA A 283 14.05 -39.92 2.43
C ALA A 283 14.13 -38.37 2.41
N HIS A 284 14.41 -37.75 1.25
CA HIS A 284 14.39 -36.30 1.11
C HIS A 284 13.00 -35.71 1.29
N GLY A 285 11.93 -36.42 0.89
CA GLY A 285 10.55 -36.00 1.08
C GLY A 285 10.13 -35.86 2.55
N ALA A 286 10.78 -36.59 3.45
CA ALA A 286 10.57 -36.50 4.88
C ALA A 286 11.45 -35.43 5.57
N THR A 287 12.38 -34.80 4.84
CA THR A 287 13.28 -33.80 5.39
C THR A 287 12.54 -32.47 5.58
N PRO A 288 12.56 -31.85 6.77
CA PRO A 288 11.97 -30.53 6.97
C PRO A 288 12.59 -29.51 6.00
N CYS A 289 11.79 -28.61 5.43
CA CYS A 289 12.26 -27.64 4.42
C CYS A 289 13.51 -26.85 4.88
N VAL A 290 13.57 -26.50 6.18
CA VAL A 290 14.70 -25.78 6.81
C VAL A 290 16.02 -26.57 6.84
N GLY A 291 15.96 -27.89 6.57
CA GLY A 291 17.12 -28.75 6.41
C GLY A 291 17.92 -28.42 5.15
N CYS A 292 17.23 -28.04 4.07
CA CYS A 292 17.85 -27.61 2.82
C CYS A 292 17.88 -26.08 2.70
N HIS A 293 16.78 -25.41 3.05
CA HIS A 293 16.61 -23.96 2.99
C HIS A 293 16.92 -23.31 4.33
N THR A 294 18.19 -23.31 4.72
CA THR A 294 18.65 -22.78 6.01
C THR A 294 18.32 -21.30 6.21
N GLU A 295 18.16 -20.54 5.13
CA GLU A 295 17.69 -19.16 5.12
C GLU A 295 16.30 -18.99 5.76
N MET A 296 15.47 -20.05 5.74
CA MET A 296 14.16 -20.06 6.41
C MET A 296 14.27 -20.07 7.94
N LYS A 297 15.43 -20.45 8.53
CA LYS A 297 15.64 -20.42 9.99
C LYS A 297 15.70 -18.99 10.52
N ALA A 298 16.25 -18.07 9.73
CA ALA A 298 16.41 -16.67 10.09
C ALA A 298 15.18 -15.81 9.74
N ALA A 299 14.22 -16.37 9.00
CA ALA A 299 13.02 -15.66 8.59
C ALA A 299 12.16 -15.35 9.83
N PRO A 300 12.01 -14.08 10.23
CA PRO A 300 11.17 -13.75 11.36
C PRO A 300 9.74 -14.19 11.04
N GLN A 301 9.04 -14.77 12.02
CA GLN A 301 7.58 -14.98 11.99
C GLN A 301 6.85 -13.63 12.12
N ALA A 302 7.27 -12.62 11.35
CA ALA A 302 6.76 -11.27 11.44
C ALA A 302 5.26 -11.30 11.09
N ARG A 303 4.42 -11.05 12.10
CA ARG A 303 2.96 -10.90 11.96
C ARG A 303 2.56 -9.64 11.19
N ARG A 304 3.52 -8.81 10.78
CA ARG A 304 3.30 -7.51 10.13
C ARG A 304 3.71 -7.58 8.65
N PRO A 305 2.96 -6.91 7.76
CA PRO A 305 3.31 -6.85 6.34
C PRO A 305 4.66 -6.17 6.14
N SER A 306 5.55 -6.80 5.39
CA SER A 306 6.87 -6.26 5.03
C SER A 306 6.72 -5.32 3.84
N LEU A 307 6.59 -4.04 4.12
CA LEU A 307 6.45 -3.00 3.10
C LEU A 307 7.83 -2.52 2.63
N VAL A 308 7.93 -2.02 1.40
CA VAL A 308 9.21 -1.61 0.77
C VAL A 308 9.93 -0.48 1.51
N GLY A 309 9.22 0.33 2.30
CA GLY A 309 9.83 1.36 3.16
C GLY A 309 10.22 0.86 4.56
N SER A 310 10.11 -0.44 4.83
CA SER A 310 10.55 -1.06 6.09
C SER A 310 11.98 -1.59 5.99
N ALA A 311 12.55 -2.03 7.11
CA ALA A 311 13.84 -2.72 7.10
C ALA A 311 13.83 -3.93 6.13
N ALA A 312 14.96 -4.15 5.47
CA ALA A 312 15.11 -5.21 4.48
C ALA A 312 14.90 -6.59 5.10
N LEU A 313 14.17 -7.46 4.40
CA LEU A 313 14.06 -8.87 4.77
C LEU A 313 15.33 -9.65 4.43
N PRO A 314 15.66 -10.71 5.20
CA PRO A 314 16.62 -11.72 4.77
C PRO A 314 16.19 -12.32 3.42
N SER A 315 17.16 -12.55 2.55
CA SER A 315 16.89 -13.15 1.24
C SER A 315 16.48 -14.61 1.37
N LEU A 316 15.41 -15.00 0.68
CA LEU A 316 14.89 -16.36 0.56
C LEU A 316 15.01 -16.82 -0.89
N ARG A 317 16.25 -17.06 -1.34
CA ARG A 317 16.55 -17.33 -2.76
C ARG A 317 16.23 -18.75 -3.20
N PHE A 318 16.14 -19.70 -2.26
CA PHE A 318 15.91 -21.11 -2.54
C PHE A 318 16.88 -21.68 -3.59
N ASP A 319 18.18 -21.42 -3.39
CA ASP A 319 19.21 -21.82 -4.35
C ASP A 319 19.22 -23.35 -4.53
N ALA A 320 19.16 -23.80 -5.79
CA ALA A 320 19.05 -25.22 -6.13
C ALA A 320 20.40 -25.94 -6.00
N LYS A 321 20.63 -26.60 -4.85
CA LYS A 321 21.69 -27.62 -4.71
C LYS A 321 21.14 -28.95 -5.22
N ARG A 322 21.68 -29.46 -6.32
CA ARG A 322 21.19 -30.69 -6.97
C ARG A 322 22.15 -31.89 -6.83
N GLU A 323 23.40 -31.62 -6.53
CA GLU A 323 24.43 -32.64 -6.43
C GLU A 323 24.41 -33.26 -5.03
N CYS A 324 24.48 -34.59 -4.95
CA CYS A 324 24.48 -35.33 -3.68
C CYS A 324 25.57 -34.79 -2.73
N ALA A 325 26.76 -34.53 -3.26
CA ALA A 325 27.92 -34.02 -2.53
C ALA A 325 27.77 -32.57 -2.03
N ALA A 326 26.80 -31.80 -2.54
CA ALA A 326 26.54 -30.45 -2.07
C ALA A 326 25.91 -30.44 -0.66
N CYS A 327 25.33 -31.57 -0.23
CA CYS A 327 24.69 -31.74 1.08
C CYS A 327 25.28 -32.91 1.89
N HIS A 328 25.68 -33.99 1.22
CA HIS A 328 26.19 -35.20 1.86
C HIS A 328 27.72 -35.30 1.77
N LYS A 329 28.34 -35.81 2.83
CA LYS A 329 29.77 -36.11 2.85
C LYS A 329 30.06 -37.31 1.93
N THR A 330 31.04 -37.16 1.04
CA THR A 330 31.55 -38.24 0.20
C THR A 330 32.49 -39.15 1.00
N ILE A 331 32.00 -40.31 1.44
CA ILE A 331 32.80 -41.28 2.22
C ILE A 331 33.79 -42.08 1.37
N HIS A 332 33.64 -42.07 0.04
CA HIS A 332 34.52 -42.77 -0.89
C HIS A 332 35.64 -41.90 -1.45
N GLY A 333 35.78 -40.65 -0.99
CA GLY A 333 36.73 -39.70 -1.57
C GLY A 333 36.57 -39.57 -3.09
N ASP A 334 37.68 -39.70 -3.81
CA ASP A 334 37.76 -39.64 -5.28
C ASP A 334 37.85 -41.04 -5.95
N GLN A 335 37.67 -42.13 -5.18
CA GLN A 335 37.85 -43.51 -5.67
C GLN A 335 37.00 -43.84 -6.93
N PHE A 336 35.90 -43.13 -7.13
CA PHE A 336 34.98 -43.32 -8.25
C PHE A 336 34.98 -42.19 -9.28
N ALA A 337 35.79 -41.14 -9.11
CA ALA A 337 35.79 -39.95 -9.97
C ALA A 337 36.15 -40.26 -11.44
N LYS A 338 36.92 -41.33 -11.68
CA LYS A 338 37.34 -41.76 -13.03
C LYS A 338 36.32 -42.63 -13.77
N ARG A 339 35.16 -42.92 -13.18
CA ARG A 339 34.09 -43.65 -13.87
C ARG A 339 33.54 -42.80 -15.03
N ALA A 340 32.98 -43.45 -16.03
CA ALA A 340 32.36 -42.77 -17.18
C ALA A 340 31.18 -41.87 -16.76
N ASP A 341 30.49 -42.21 -15.67
CA ASP A 341 29.42 -41.40 -15.07
C ASP A 341 29.95 -40.40 -14.02
N GLY A 342 31.26 -40.23 -13.88
CA GLY A 342 31.87 -39.35 -12.89
C GLY A 342 31.69 -39.79 -11.43
N GLY A 343 31.29 -41.02 -11.16
CA GLY A 343 31.07 -41.52 -9.80
C GLY A 343 29.75 -41.07 -9.19
N ARG A 344 28.72 -40.90 -10.03
CA ARG A 344 27.34 -40.58 -9.61
C ARG A 344 26.85 -41.53 -8.51
N CYS A 345 26.42 -40.95 -7.38
CA CYS A 345 26.02 -41.73 -6.20
C CYS A 345 24.78 -42.59 -6.46
N ASP A 346 23.82 -42.08 -7.23
CA ASP A 346 22.55 -42.72 -7.58
C ASP A 346 22.70 -43.94 -8.51
N ALA A 347 23.89 -44.15 -9.08
CA ALA A 347 24.22 -45.37 -9.81
C ALA A 347 24.32 -46.60 -8.89
N CYS A 348 24.67 -46.41 -7.62
CA CYS A 348 24.88 -47.48 -6.64
C CYS A 348 23.95 -47.37 -5.41
N HIS A 349 23.63 -46.15 -5.00
CA HIS A 349 22.84 -45.85 -3.80
C HIS A 349 21.42 -45.46 -4.14
N ASP A 350 20.51 -45.68 -3.19
CA ASP A 350 19.13 -45.25 -3.29
C ASP A 350 18.85 -44.02 -2.41
N ALA A 351 17.93 -43.16 -2.85
CA ALA A 351 17.49 -41.99 -2.11
C ALA A 351 16.55 -42.35 -0.96
N ASP A 352 15.88 -43.50 -1.02
CA ASP A 352 15.11 -44.07 0.09
C ASP A 352 16.02 -44.56 1.21
N ALA A 353 17.08 -45.30 0.85
CA ALA A 353 18.06 -45.85 1.77
C ALA A 353 19.45 -45.85 1.13
N PHE A 354 20.35 -45.02 1.65
CA PHE A 354 21.70 -44.90 1.10
C PHE A 354 22.59 -46.10 1.42
N LYS A 355 22.31 -46.82 2.52
CA LYS A 355 23.04 -48.03 2.92
C LYS A 355 22.05 -49.20 3.07
N PRO A 356 22.37 -50.40 2.53
CA PRO A 356 23.52 -50.70 1.67
C PRO A 356 23.39 -50.09 0.26
N ALA A 357 24.46 -50.14 -0.55
CA ALA A 357 24.45 -49.72 -1.95
C ALA A 357 23.64 -50.72 -2.81
N ALA A 358 22.32 -50.71 -2.68
CA ALA A 358 21.43 -51.76 -3.21
C ALA A 358 21.44 -51.89 -4.74
N LYS A 359 21.86 -50.84 -5.47
CA LYS A 359 21.95 -50.88 -6.94
C LYS A 359 23.27 -51.45 -7.43
N PHE A 360 24.30 -51.51 -6.59
CA PHE A 360 25.61 -52.05 -6.97
C PHE A 360 25.58 -53.57 -7.05
N ASP A 361 26.09 -54.10 -8.16
CA ASP A 361 26.22 -55.54 -8.37
C ASP A 361 27.67 -55.86 -8.77
N HIS A 362 28.33 -56.73 -8.00
CA HIS A 362 29.73 -57.11 -8.27
C HIS A 362 29.95 -57.77 -9.63
N THR A 363 28.97 -58.50 -10.15
CA THR A 363 29.08 -59.22 -11.41
C THR A 363 28.91 -58.32 -12.62
N ARG A 364 28.17 -57.22 -12.46
CA ARG A 364 27.94 -56.21 -13.50
C ARG A 364 28.92 -55.04 -13.43
N ASP A 365 29.19 -54.56 -12.22
CA ASP A 365 29.82 -53.25 -11.98
C ASP A 365 31.29 -53.35 -11.53
N ALA A 366 31.77 -54.55 -11.18
CA ALA A 366 33.15 -54.78 -10.77
C ALA A 366 33.87 -55.77 -11.71
N SER A 367 35.20 -55.64 -11.79
CA SER A 367 36.03 -56.53 -12.61
C SER A 367 36.19 -57.93 -12.00
N PHE A 368 35.85 -58.10 -10.72
CA PHE A 368 35.93 -59.37 -10.01
C PHE A 368 34.54 -59.82 -9.55
N SER A 369 34.11 -60.99 -10.01
CA SER A 369 32.82 -61.59 -9.72
C SER A 369 32.86 -62.33 -8.38
N THR A 370 31.95 -62.01 -7.48
CA THR A 370 31.82 -62.67 -6.16
C THR A 370 30.98 -63.95 -6.19
N LYS A 371 30.71 -64.53 -7.36
CA LYS A 371 29.94 -65.79 -7.47
C LYS A 371 30.66 -66.95 -6.75
N GLY A 372 29.87 -67.93 -6.28
CA GLY A 372 30.39 -69.12 -5.60
C GLY A 372 30.87 -68.84 -4.17
N ALA A 373 32.01 -69.40 -3.78
CA ALA A 373 32.55 -69.28 -2.42
C ALA A 373 32.83 -67.82 -1.99
N HIS A 374 33.13 -66.94 -2.95
CA HIS A 374 33.39 -65.51 -2.69
C HIS A 374 32.14 -64.72 -2.25
N ALA A 375 30.93 -65.26 -2.43
CA ALA A 375 29.70 -64.54 -2.08
C ALA A 375 29.51 -64.33 -0.58
N LYS A 376 30.24 -65.12 0.24
CA LYS A 376 30.17 -65.09 1.71
C LYS A 376 31.40 -64.44 2.35
N VAL A 377 32.34 -63.97 1.54
CA VAL A 377 33.58 -63.31 2.01
C VAL A 377 33.24 -61.88 2.42
N SER A 378 33.71 -61.47 3.60
CA SER A 378 33.47 -60.10 4.09
C SER A 378 34.24 -59.09 3.24
N CYS A 379 33.66 -57.90 3.03
CA CYS A 379 34.22 -56.89 2.14
C CYS A 379 35.66 -56.50 2.52
N ASP A 380 35.97 -56.43 3.80
CA ASP A 380 37.28 -56.05 4.36
C ASP A 380 38.39 -57.08 4.08
N GLN A 381 38.03 -58.31 3.72
CA GLN A 381 39.01 -59.34 3.32
C GLN A 381 39.59 -59.08 1.92
N CYS A 382 38.94 -58.24 1.11
CA CYS A 382 39.40 -57.83 -0.22
C CYS A 382 39.67 -56.33 -0.31
N HIS A 383 38.90 -55.51 0.41
CA HIS A 383 38.97 -54.07 0.40
C HIS A 383 39.60 -53.56 1.70
N SER A 384 40.83 -53.06 1.61
CA SER A 384 41.55 -52.53 2.78
C SER A 384 40.87 -51.28 3.35
N PRO A 385 41.00 -51.00 4.66
CA PRO A 385 40.55 -49.74 5.24
C PRO A 385 41.13 -48.53 4.51
N ASP A 386 40.29 -47.51 4.30
CA ASP A 386 40.67 -46.24 3.68
C ASP A 386 40.92 -45.18 4.75
N PRO A 387 42.19 -44.90 5.11
CA PRO A 387 42.52 -43.88 6.11
C PRO A 387 42.16 -42.46 5.64
N ALA A 388 41.98 -42.23 4.34
CA ALA A 388 41.61 -40.93 3.78
C ALA A 388 40.09 -40.68 3.76
N SER A 389 39.26 -41.72 3.96
CA SER A 389 37.79 -41.59 3.97
C SER A 389 37.24 -40.75 5.13
N GLY A 390 37.99 -40.69 6.25
CA GLY A 390 37.54 -40.10 7.50
C GLY A 390 36.29 -40.80 8.09
N ASP A 391 36.03 -42.05 7.70
CA ASP A 391 35.07 -42.99 8.33
C ASP A 391 35.87 -44.19 8.83
N GLN A 392 35.63 -44.62 10.07
CA GLN A 392 36.28 -45.78 10.67
C GLN A 392 35.95 -47.09 9.94
N ARG A 393 34.92 -47.09 9.09
CA ARG A 393 34.51 -48.22 8.23
C ARG A 393 34.73 -47.96 6.74
N GLY A 394 35.42 -46.88 6.38
CA GLY A 394 35.74 -46.60 4.99
C GLY A 394 36.69 -47.66 4.45
N LEU A 395 36.40 -48.17 3.25
CA LEU A 395 37.23 -49.14 2.55
C LEU A 395 37.68 -48.57 1.21
N ILE A 396 38.85 -49.00 0.74
CA ILE A 396 39.35 -48.74 -0.61
C ILE A 396 38.70 -49.76 -1.54
N TYR A 397 37.69 -49.32 -2.27
CA TYR A 397 36.97 -50.14 -3.24
C TYR A 397 37.75 -50.29 -4.55
N ARG A 398 38.55 -49.27 -4.92
CA ARG A 398 39.39 -49.31 -6.12
C ARG A 398 40.69 -48.49 -5.96
N PRO A 399 41.78 -48.92 -6.63
CA PRO A 399 41.93 -50.19 -7.32
C PRO A 399 42.14 -51.36 -6.35
N VAL A 400 41.62 -52.54 -6.69
CA VAL A 400 41.96 -53.82 -6.06
C VAL A 400 42.58 -54.70 -7.15
N SER A 401 43.57 -55.52 -6.80
CA SER A 401 44.33 -56.37 -7.73
C SER A 401 43.45 -57.29 -8.59
N GLY A 402 42.40 -57.86 -8.00
CA GLY A 402 41.51 -58.84 -8.65
C GLY A 402 42.19 -60.16 -9.05
N ARG A 403 43.45 -60.37 -8.63
CA ARG A 403 44.25 -61.56 -8.94
C ARG A 403 44.18 -62.59 -7.82
N CYS A 404 44.00 -63.86 -8.17
CA CYS A 404 43.88 -64.94 -7.19
C CYS A 404 45.08 -64.98 -6.22
N GLU A 405 46.30 -64.80 -6.73
CA GLU A 405 47.52 -64.91 -5.93
C GLU A 405 47.61 -63.81 -4.87
N SER A 406 47.02 -62.64 -5.12
CA SER A 406 47.08 -61.53 -4.16
C SER A 406 46.29 -61.77 -2.86
N CYS A 407 45.40 -62.77 -2.84
CA CYS A 407 44.62 -63.16 -1.67
C CYS A 407 44.86 -64.61 -1.24
N HIS A 408 45.40 -65.46 -2.13
CA HIS A 408 45.65 -66.88 -1.86
C HIS A 408 47.13 -67.29 -1.86
N ALA A 409 48.08 -66.37 -2.09
CA ALA A 409 49.50 -66.66 -1.95
C ALA A 409 49.82 -66.98 -0.47
N GLY A 410 49.88 -68.28 -0.16
CA GLY A 410 50.07 -68.81 1.19
C GLY A 410 49.17 -70.00 1.54
N ALA A 411 48.18 -70.35 0.71
CA ALA A 411 47.25 -71.46 1.00
C ALA A 411 47.80 -72.87 0.68
N GLU A 412 49.11 -73.03 0.44
CA GLU A 412 49.78 -74.35 0.35
C GLU A 412 50.51 -74.74 1.65
N ALA A 413 50.19 -74.10 2.78
CA ALA A 413 50.70 -74.52 4.08
C ALA A 413 49.61 -74.42 5.16
N LYS A 414 48.68 -75.38 5.15
CA LYS A 414 48.04 -75.88 6.37
C LYS A 414 47.49 -77.28 6.20
#